data_AF-A0A6F8XMP1-F1
#
_entry.id   AF-A0A6F8XMP1-F1
#
_cell.length_a   1.000
_cell.length_b   1.000
_cell.length_c   1.000
_cell.angle_alpha   90.00
_cell.angle_beta   90.00
_cell.angle_gamma   90.00
#
_symmetry.space_group_name_H-M   'P 1'
#
loop_
_entity.id
_entity.type
_entity.pdbx_description
1 polymer ?
#
loop_
_entity_poly.entity_id
_entity_poly.type
_entity_poly.pdbx_seq_one_letter_code
_entity_poly.pdbx_strand_id
1 'polypeptide(L)'
;MTISIRTRRDVVDLDPDRFLAAARRAVRDRDPGLTEAEVADAVTDVYDAIHALLDRDGNLAADAMDGEAIGAGGRPPGVRVTDRLDGLSPAGWLQHVVLNERPLQDYGCFPPDDPFAVPDIQDRSE
;
A
#
# COMPACT_ATOMS: atom_id res chain seq x y z
N MET A 1 -11.37 -16.48 -22.90
CA MET A 1 -10.45 -16.86 -21.81
C MET A 1 -9.98 -15.58 -21.16
N THR A 2 -10.31 -15.36 -19.90
CA THR A 2 -9.88 -14.18 -19.15
C THR A 2 -8.61 -14.54 -18.38
N ILE A 3 -7.61 -13.66 -18.40
CA ILE A 3 -6.40 -13.82 -17.59
C ILE A 3 -6.37 -12.63 -16.65
N SER A 4 -6.49 -12.88 -15.35
CA SER A 4 -6.30 -11.88 -14.31
C SER A 4 -4.89 -11.98 -13.78
N ILE A 5 -4.16 -10.87 -13.80
CA ILE A 5 -2.82 -10.75 -13.20
C ILE A 5 -2.94 -9.79 -12.04
N ARG A 6 -2.61 -10.27 -10.83
CA ARG A 6 -2.59 -9.46 -9.61
C ARG A 6 -1.17 -9.37 -9.11
N THR A 7 -0.67 -8.15 -8.96
CA THR A 7 0.63 -7.85 -8.35
C THR A 7 0.40 -7.11 -7.06
N ARG A 8 1.01 -7.57 -5.97
CA ARG A 8 0.92 -6.95 -4.65
C ARG A 8 2.33 -6.77 -4.10
N ARG A 9 2.60 -5.63 -3.48
CA ARG A 9 3.83 -5.39 -2.74
C ARG A 9 3.53 -5.55 -1.26
N ASP A 10 4.32 -6.38 -0.59
CA ASP A 10 4.25 -6.50 0.86
C ASP A 10 5.29 -5.58 1.50
N VAL A 11 4.91 -4.91 2.58
CA VAL A 11 5.76 -3.96 3.32
C VAL A 11 5.56 -4.16 4.82
N VAL A 12 6.61 -3.92 5.59
CA VAL A 12 6.55 -3.90 7.04
C VAL A 12 6.83 -2.49 7.51
N ASP A 13 5.90 -1.88 8.23
CA ASP A 13 6.15 -0.64 8.95
C ASP A 13 7.08 -0.93 10.14
N LEU A 14 8.26 -0.31 10.13
CA LEU A 14 9.28 -0.43 11.17
C LEU A 14 9.40 0.83 12.02
N ASP A 15 8.77 1.93 11.59
CA ASP A 15 8.87 3.25 12.20
C ASP A 15 7.57 4.03 11.90
N PRO A 16 6.51 3.83 12.72
CA PRO A 16 5.20 4.42 12.48
C PRO A 16 5.21 5.95 12.46
N ASP A 17 6.06 6.56 13.28
CA ASP A 17 6.18 8.02 13.31
C ASP A 17 6.73 8.56 11.99
N ARG A 18 7.75 7.89 11.44
CA ARG A 18 8.31 8.23 10.13
C ARG A 18 7.31 7.94 9.00
N PHE A 19 6.58 6.85 9.10
CA PHE A 19 5.52 6.50 8.16
C PHE A 19 4.43 7.59 8.09
N LEU A 20 3.88 8.00 9.24
CA LEU A 20 2.91 9.09 9.32
C LEU A 20 3.49 10.42 8.83
N ALA A 21 4.75 10.73 9.15
CA ALA A 21 5.41 11.93 8.66
C ALA A 21 5.57 11.95 7.14
N ALA A 22 5.90 10.80 6.54
CA ALA A 22 6.00 10.66 5.08
C ALA A 22 4.64 10.83 4.40
N ALA A 23 3.57 10.28 4.96
CA ALA A 23 2.21 10.49 4.47
C ALA A 23 1.77 11.97 4.55
N ARG A 24 2.03 12.65 5.67
CA ARG A 24 1.75 14.09 5.80
C ARG A 24 2.52 14.91 4.76
N ARG A 25 3.77 14.54 4.49
CA ARG A 25 4.55 15.14 3.42
C ARG A 25 3.92 14.88 2.05
N ALA A 26 3.42 13.68 1.78
CA ALA A 26 2.72 13.37 0.54
C ALA A 26 1.47 14.24 0.32
N VAL A 27 0.66 14.44 1.36
CA VAL A 27 -0.49 15.36 1.31
C VAL A 27 -0.06 16.79 1.01
N ARG A 28 0.98 17.29 1.70
CA ARG A 28 1.51 18.64 1.48
C ARG A 28 2.15 18.83 0.10
N ASP A 29 2.82 17.82 -0.43
CA ASP A 29 3.41 17.87 -1.77
C ASP A 29 2.31 17.95 -2.85
N ARG A 30 1.15 17.33 -2.61
CA ARG A 30 -0.03 17.38 -3.50
C ARG A 30 -0.78 18.70 -3.42
N ASP A 31 -0.99 19.22 -2.22
CA ASP A 31 -1.62 20.53 -1.99
C ASP A 31 -0.73 21.40 -1.08
N PRO A 32 0.19 22.18 -1.68
CA PRO A 32 1.10 23.05 -0.93
C PRO A 32 0.40 24.19 -0.18
N GLY A 33 -0.89 24.44 -0.44
CA GLY A 33 -1.66 25.49 0.20
C GLY A 33 -2.16 25.13 1.60
N LEU A 34 -2.13 23.84 1.96
CA LEU A 34 -2.62 23.37 3.25
C LEU A 34 -1.70 23.77 4.40
N THR A 35 -2.32 24.21 5.49
CA THR A 35 -1.66 24.46 6.77
C THR A 35 -1.22 23.16 7.44
N GLU A 36 -0.37 23.25 8.46
CA GLU A 36 0.05 22.06 9.22
C GLU A 36 -1.11 21.35 9.92
N ALA A 37 -2.09 22.10 10.42
CA ALA A 37 -3.28 21.54 11.05
C ALA A 37 -4.14 20.76 10.04
N GLU A 38 -4.40 21.33 8.86
CA GLU A 38 -5.17 20.66 7.81
C GLU A 38 -4.48 19.39 7.30
N VAL A 39 -3.14 19.40 7.20
CA VAL A 39 -2.38 18.19 6.85
C VAL A 39 -2.45 17.13 7.96
N ALA A 40 -2.47 17.53 9.22
CA ALA A 40 -2.63 16.60 10.35
C ALA A 40 -4.04 16.00 10.37
N ASP A 41 -5.07 16.79 10.07
CA ASP A 41 -6.45 16.35 9.97
C ASP A 41 -6.69 15.44 8.75
N ALA A 42 -5.90 15.58 7.69
CA ALA A 42 -5.94 14.70 6.52
C ALA A 42 -5.22 13.36 6.73
N VAL A 43 -4.36 13.23 7.75
CA VAL A 43 -3.62 12.00 8.08
C VAL A 43 -3.73 11.73 9.57
N THR A 44 -4.88 11.18 9.96
CA THR A 44 -5.22 10.93 11.37
C THR A 44 -4.78 9.55 11.82
N ASP A 45 -4.79 8.58 10.92
CA ASP A 45 -4.45 7.19 11.22
C ASP A 45 -3.61 6.53 10.11
N VAL A 46 -3.35 5.23 10.30
CA VAL A 46 -2.56 4.40 9.39
C VAL A 46 -3.26 4.19 8.05
N TYR A 47 -4.59 4.14 8.02
CA TYR A 47 -5.34 3.98 6.76
C TYR A 47 -5.24 5.22 5.91
N ASP A 48 -5.40 6.41 6.51
CA ASP A 48 -5.19 7.69 5.83
C ASP A 48 -3.76 7.78 5.29
N ALA A 49 -2.78 7.35 6.08
CA ALA A 49 -1.38 7.37 5.67
C ALA A 49 -1.09 6.44 4.48
N ILE A 50 -1.67 5.24 4.48
CA ILE A 50 -1.59 4.31 3.35
C ILE A 50 -2.21 4.96 2.10
N HIS A 51 -3.40 5.56 2.22
CA HIS A 51 -4.08 6.18 1.09
C HIS A 51 -3.30 7.37 0.54
N ALA A 52 -2.77 8.23 1.40
CA ALA A 52 -1.98 9.39 0.98
C ALA A 52 -0.73 9.00 0.17
N LEU A 53 -0.04 7.91 0.56
CA LEU A 53 1.13 7.41 -0.17
C LEU A 53 0.74 6.69 -1.46
N LEU A 54 -0.33 5.91 -1.45
CA LEU A 54 -0.85 5.26 -2.66
C LEU A 54 -1.34 6.29 -3.69
N ASP A 55 -2.02 7.34 -3.26
CA ASP A 55 -2.48 8.43 -4.14
C ASP A 55 -1.30 9.16 -4.79
N ARG A 56 -0.20 9.33 -4.07
CA ARG A 56 1.00 10.02 -4.55
C ARG A 56 1.81 9.16 -5.51
N ASP A 57 2.12 7.93 -5.10
CA ASP A 57 3.16 7.10 -5.73
C ASP A 57 2.61 5.86 -6.44
N GLY A 58 1.31 5.57 -6.30
CA GLY A 58 0.62 4.39 -6.87
C GLY A 58 0.96 3.07 -6.18
N ASN A 59 1.99 3.03 -5.33
CA ASN A 59 2.42 1.87 -4.55
C ASN A 59 3.09 2.30 -3.24
N LEU A 60 3.00 1.47 -2.22
CA LEU A 60 3.82 1.63 -1.02
C LEU A 60 5.28 1.30 -1.32
N ALA A 61 6.21 2.04 -0.71
CA ALA A 61 7.64 1.93 -0.94
C ALA A 61 8.03 1.99 -2.44
N ALA A 62 7.45 2.91 -3.20
CA ALA A 62 7.58 2.96 -4.66
C ALA A 62 9.02 3.13 -5.18
N ASP A 63 9.87 3.84 -4.43
CA ASP A 63 11.29 4.05 -4.73
C ASP A 63 12.17 2.84 -4.41
N ALA A 64 11.64 1.82 -3.73
CA ALA A 64 12.41 0.63 -3.46
C ALA A 64 12.65 -0.15 -4.76
N MET A 65 13.91 -0.10 -5.19
CA MET A 65 14.54 -0.89 -6.24
C MET A 65 14.54 -2.37 -5.89
N ASP A 66 13.37 -3.00 -5.87
CA ASP A 66 13.26 -4.46 -5.87
C ASP A 66 13.12 -4.87 -7.35
N GLY A 67 14.25 -4.75 -8.06
CA GLY A 67 14.42 -5.48 -9.29
C GLY A 67 14.39 -6.96 -8.97
N GLU A 68 13.72 -7.72 -9.82
CA GLU A 68 13.57 -9.17 -9.81
C GLU A 68 12.44 -9.72 -8.93
N ALA A 69 11.48 -10.30 -9.66
CA ALA A 69 10.50 -11.24 -9.17
C ALA A 69 11.13 -12.27 -8.22
N ILE A 70 10.31 -12.81 -7.31
CA ILE A 70 10.67 -13.92 -6.42
C ILE A 70 11.51 -14.96 -7.18
N GLY A 71 12.78 -15.12 -6.81
CA GLY A 71 13.63 -16.22 -7.30
C GLY A 71 14.98 -15.84 -7.92
N ALA A 72 15.27 -14.57 -8.21
CA ALA A 72 16.60 -14.10 -8.58
C ALA A 72 16.88 -12.77 -7.88
N GLY A 73 18.03 -12.61 -7.22
CA GLY A 73 18.51 -11.31 -6.69
C GLY A 73 17.73 -10.61 -5.57
N GLY A 74 16.56 -11.10 -5.15
CA GLY A 74 15.79 -10.52 -4.05
C GLY A 74 16.53 -10.52 -2.70
N ARG A 75 16.15 -9.60 -1.79
CA ARG A 75 16.71 -9.53 -0.43
C ARG A 75 16.52 -10.86 0.31
N PRO A 76 17.54 -11.39 1.00
CA PRO A 76 17.42 -12.65 1.72
C PRO A 76 16.37 -12.55 2.85
N PRO A 77 15.67 -13.65 3.17
CA PRO A 77 14.68 -13.67 4.25
C PRO A 77 15.26 -13.14 5.57
N GLY A 78 14.45 -12.35 6.29
CA GLY A 78 14.82 -11.79 7.60
C GLY A 78 15.63 -10.49 7.55
N VAL A 79 16.08 -10.03 6.37
CA VAL A 79 16.76 -8.74 6.24
C VAL A 79 15.72 -7.62 6.10
N ARG A 80 15.78 -6.64 7.01
CA ARG A 80 14.91 -5.46 7.04
C ARG A 80 15.66 -4.21 6.60
N VAL A 81 14.97 -3.31 5.89
CA VAL A 81 15.48 -2.00 5.48
C VAL A 81 15.02 -0.97 6.50
N THR A 82 15.93 -0.52 7.37
CA THR A 82 15.57 0.31 8.55
C THR A 82 15.74 1.81 8.33
N ASP A 83 16.39 2.21 7.24
CA ASP A 83 16.82 3.58 6.97
C ASP A 83 15.95 4.30 5.92
N ARG A 84 14.86 3.68 5.47
CA ARG A 84 13.97 4.28 4.48
C ARG A 84 13.24 5.50 5.04
N LEU A 85 13.01 6.49 4.18
CA LEU A 85 12.39 7.76 4.55
C LEU A 85 10.90 7.64 4.86
N ASP A 86 10.25 6.60 4.35
CA ASP A 86 8.84 6.29 4.60
C ASP A 86 8.64 5.32 5.78
N GLY A 87 9.71 4.89 6.47
CA GLY A 87 9.62 3.94 7.57
C GLY A 87 9.23 2.51 7.15
N LEU A 88 8.96 2.29 5.86
CA LEU A 88 8.55 1.00 5.33
C LEU A 88 9.77 0.18 4.93
N SER A 89 9.78 -1.10 5.30
CA SER A 89 10.68 -2.10 4.74
C SER A 89 9.92 -2.96 3.73
N PRO A 90 10.27 -2.91 2.43
CA PRO A 90 9.74 -3.85 1.45
C PRO A 90 10.02 -5.31 1.86
N ALA A 91 9.02 -6.15 1.69
CA ALA A 91 9.09 -7.60 1.91
C ALA A 91 9.01 -8.41 0.61
N GLY A 92 8.83 -7.75 -0.54
CA GLY A 92 8.86 -8.32 -1.87
C GLY A 92 7.54 -8.16 -2.64
N TRP A 93 7.50 -8.73 -3.84
CA TRP A 93 6.32 -8.73 -4.72
C TRP A 93 5.68 -10.11 -4.78
N LEU A 94 4.38 -10.18 -4.56
CA LEU A 94 3.56 -11.36 -4.80
C LEU A 94 2.81 -11.19 -6.12
N GLN A 95 2.93 -12.19 -7.01
CA GLN A 95 2.17 -12.24 -8.26
C GLN A 95 1.27 -13.46 -8.28
N HIS A 96 -0.02 -13.25 -8.52
CA HIS A 96 -0.99 -14.31 -8.71
C HIS A 96 -1.61 -14.20 -10.11
N VAL A 97 -1.51 -15.27 -10.89
CA VAL A 97 -2.12 -15.37 -12.23
C VAL A 97 -3.32 -16.32 -12.13
N VAL A 98 -4.52 -15.80 -12.37
CA VAL A 98 -5.76 -16.55 -12.31
C VAL A 98 -6.37 -16.63 -13.70
N LEU A 99 -6.72 -17.84 -14.13
CA LEU A 99 -7.34 -18.09 -15.44
C LEU A 99 -8.85 -18.22 -15.29
N ASN A 100 -9.58 -17.65 -16.25
CA ASN A 100 -11.04 -17.66 -16.36
C ASN A 100 -11.78 -17.03 -15.16
N GLU A 101 -11.13 -16.09 -14.47
CA GLU A 101 -11.79 -15.25 -13.49
C GLU A 101 -12.72 -14.24 -14.16
N ARG A 102 -13.79 -13.83 -13.46
CA ARG A 102 -14.62 -12.71 -13.92
C ARG A 102 -13.79 -11.41 -13.86
N PRO A 103 -13.89 -10.50 -14.86
CA PRO A 103 -13.13 -9.26 -14.85
C PRO A 103 -13.30 -8.49 -13.54
N LEU A 104 -12.19 -8.05 -12.93
CA LEU A 104 -12.21 -7.27 -11.67
C LEU A 104 -12.92 -5.93 -11.81
N GLN A 105 -13.02 -5.41 -13.03
CA GLN A 105 -13.78 -4.20 -13.38
C GLN A 105 -15.26 -4.32 -12.99
N ASP A 106 -15.80 -5.54 -13.01
CA ASP A 106 -17.19 -5.80 -12.64
C ASP A 106 -17.40 -5.83 -11.11
N TYR A 107 -16.32 -5.74 -10.33
CA TYR A 107 -16.28 -5.82 -8.86
C TYR A 107 -15.57 -4.64 -8.17
N GLY A 108 -15.19 -3.59 -8.91
CA GLY A 108 -14.48 -2.46 -8.31
C GLY A 108 -13.12 -2.83 -7.71
N CYS A 109 -12.40 -3.78 -8.31
CA CYS A 109 -11.08 -4.28 -7.90
C CYS A 109 -11.05 -5.22 -6.67
N PHE A 110 -12.18 -5.47 -5.99
CA PHE A 110 -12.24 -6.37 -4.83
C PHE A 110 -13.35 -7.43 -5.03
N PRO A 111 -13.01 -8.71 -5.24
CA PRO A 111 -14.01 -9.78 -5.22
C PRO A 111 -14.64 -9.94 -3.82
N PRO A 112 -15.86 -10.50 -3.71
CA PRO A 112 -16.57 -10.67 -2.43
C PRO A 112 -15.81 -11.48 -1.39
N ASP A 113 -14.99 -12.44 -1.82
CA ASP A 113 -14.15 -13.28 -0.95
C ASP A 113 -12.71 -12.73 -0.83
N ASP A 114 -12.45 -11.47 -1.23
CA ASP A 114 -11.11 -10.92 -1.10
C ASP A 114 -10.77 -10.74 0.40
N PRO A 115 -9.72 -11.40 0.92
CA PRO A 115 -9.30 -11.24 2.32
C PRO A 115 -8.84 -9.82 2.67
N PHE A 116 -8.71 -8.95 1.66
CA PHE A 116 -8.35 -7.54 1.81
C PHE A 116 -9.52 -6.58 1.51
N ALA A 117 -10.72 -7.09 1.19
CA ALA A 117 -11.90 -6.26 1.17
C ALA A 117 -12.15 -5.74 2.60
N VAL A 118 -12.31 -4.42 2.75
CA VAL A 118 -12.68 -3.84 4.04
C VAL A 118 -14.05 -4.43 4.42
N PRO A 119 -14.23 -4.97 5.63
CA PRO A 119 -15.54 -5.47 6.04
C PRO A 119 -16.55 -4.33 5.93
N ASP A 120 -17.71 -4.63 5.34
CA ASP A 120 -18.77 -3.66 5.15
C ASP A 120 -19.16 -3.09 6.53
N ILE A 121 -19.19 -1.77 6.68
CA ILE A 121 -19.35 -1.07 7.97
C ILE A 121 -20.73 -1.37 8.63
N GLN A 122 -21.60 -2.11 7.94
CA GLN A 122 -22.90 -2.53 8.45
C GLN A 122 -22.85 -3.58 9.57
N ASP A 123 -21.69 -4.19 9.86
CA ASP A 123 -21.56 -5.19 10.94
C ASP A 123 -21.07 -4.56 12.28
N ARG A 124 -21.65 -3.41 12.66
CA ARG A 124 -21.48 -2.78 13.99
C ARG A 124 -22.83 -2.58 14.69
N SER A 125 -23.67 -3.60 14.65
CA SER A 125 -24.89 -3.63 15.45
C SER A 125 -25.16 -5.05 15.91
N GLU A 126 -24.44 -5.50 16.94
CA GLU A 126 -24.86 -6.48 17.93
C GLU A 126 -23.98 -6.39 19.19
#